data_AF-A0A369XXN1-F1
#
_entry.id   AF-A0A369XXN1-F1
#
_cell.length_a   1.000
_cell.length_b   1.000
_cell.length_c   1.000
_cell.angle_alpha   90.00
_cell.angle_beta   90.00
_cell.angle_gamma   90.00
#
_symmetry.space_group_name_H-M   'P 1'
#
loop_
_entity.id
_entity.type
_entity.pdbx_description
1 polymer ?
#
loop_
_entity_poly.entity_id
_entity_poly.type
_entity_poly.pdbx_seq_one_letter_code
_entity_poly.pdbx_strand_id
1 'polypeptide(L)'
;MELEKLMPLIISGISALVAGVSACYIRKANKLIALQLESQIRARIDDAYKEILNFKDGELLDSVIENYFNAYDYACKKYLNKELNRKNFRGMYTHEIKNLCTKEIYVKQRKNGDFRDIKKVYEEIKKIGDK
;
A
#
# COMPACT_ATOMS: atom_id res chain seq x y z
N MET A 1 -41.92 14.11 36.36
CA MET A 1 -41.48 12.70 36.48
C MET A 1 -41.45 11.95 35.15
N GLU A 2 -42.28 12.27 34.15
CA GLU A 2 -42.21 11.62 32.81
C GLU A 2 -41.03 12.10 31.94
N LEU A 3 -40.70 13.41 31.98
CA LEU A 3 -39.64 13.99 31.14
C LEU A 3 -38.24 13.48 31.53
N GLU A 4 -37.97 13.31 32.83
CA GLU A 4 -36.68 12.83 33.35
C GLU A 4 -36.36 11.39 32.93
N LYS A 5 -37.39 10.56 32.74
CA LYS A 5 -37.25 9.18 32.25
C LYS A 5 -36.98 9.11 30.75
N LEU A 6 -37.41 10.12 29.98
CA LEU A 6 -37.21 10.21 28.52
C LEU A 6 -35.87 10.86 28.13
N MET A 7 -35.30 11.73 28.97
CA MET A 7 -34.01 12.39 28.71
C MET A 7 -32.87 11.42 28.35
N PRO A 8 -32.58 10.34 29.10
CA PRO A 8 -31.47 9.44 28.76
C PRO A 8 -31.66 8.73 27.41
N LEU A 9 -32.91 8.45 27.02
CA LEU A 9 -33.24 7.84 25.73
C LEU A 9 -32.99 8.81 24.57
N ILE A 10 -33.37 10.08 24.74
CA ILE A 10 -33.14 11.14 23.74
C ILE A 10 -31.64 11.41 23.58
N ILE A 11 -30.89 11.51 24.68
CA ILE A 11 -29.44 11.75 24.66
C ILE A 11 -28.73 10.59 23.96
N SER A 12 -29.08 9.34 24.29
CA SER A 12 -28.52 8.14 23.63
C SER A 12 -28.78 8.13 22.12
N GLY A 13 -29.99 8.48 21.69
CA GLY A 13 -30.36 8.59 20.28
C GLY A 13 -29.54 9.65 19.53
N ILE A 14 -29.37 10.84 20.13
CA ILE A 14 -28.55 11.92 19.53
C ILE A 14 -27.08 11.49 19.44
N SER A 15 -26.53 10.85 20.49
CA SER A 15 -25.14 10.37 20.47
C SER A 15 -24.89 9.32 19.38
N ALA A 16 -25.83 8.38 19.19
CA ALA A 16 -25.73 7.37 18.14
C ALA A 16 -25.75 7.99 16.73
N LEU A 17 -26.57 9.02 16.51
CA LEU A 17 -26.62 9.76 15.24
C LEU A 17 -25.32 10.50 14.95
N VAL A 18 -24.77 11.22 15.94
CA VAL A 18 -23.48 11.91 15.79
C VAL A 18 -22.37 10.92 15.46
N ALA A 19 -22.29 9.80 16.18
CA ALA A 19 -21.30 8.76 15.92
C ALA A 19 -21.44 8.15 14.52
N GLY A 20 -22.67 7.89 14.06
CA GLY A 20 -22.94 7.35 12.72
C GLY A 20 -22.52 8.31 11.60
N VAL A 21 -22.82 9.61 11.74
CA VAL A 21 -22.40 10.65 10.79
C VAL A 21 -20.88 10.77 10.77
N SER A 22 -20.24 10.87 11.94
CA SER A 22 -18.77 10.92 12.06
C SER A 22 -18.10 9.70 11.41
N ALA A 23 -18.61 8.49 11.64
CA ALA A 23 -18.09 7.27 11.02
C ALA A 23 -18.20 7.31 9.49
N CYS A 24 -19.27 7.88 8.93
CA CYS A 24 -19.43 8.04 7.49
C CYS A 24 -18.41 9.02 6.90
N TYR A 25 -18.20 10.17 7.55
CA TYR A 25 -17.17 11.14 7.14
C TYR A 25 -15.76 10.53 7.21
N ILE A 26 -15.42 9.85 8.32
CA ILE A 26 -14.13 9.19 8.50
C ILE A 26 -13.90 8.13 7.40
N ARG A 27 -14.92 7.34 7.04
CA ARG A 27 -14.82 6.36 5.94
C ARG A 27 -14.53 7.02 4.59
N LYS A 28 -15.22 8.13 4.26
CA LYS A 28 -14.97 8.87 3.02
C LYS A 28 -13.57 9.46 3.00
N ALA A 29 -13.13 10.07 4.10
CA ALA A 29 -11.78 10.63 4.22
C ALA A 29 -10.70 9.55 4.05
N ASN A 30 -10.84 8.41 4.74
CA ASN A 30 -9.91 7.28 4.61
C ASN A 30 -9.83 6.73 3.18
N LYS A 31 -10.97 6.70 2.45
CA LYS A 31 -10.98 6.29 1.05
C LYS A 31 -10.20 7.26 0.16
N LEU A 32 -10.34 8.57 0.35
CA LEU A 32 -9.59 9.58 -0.42
C LEU A 32 -8.10 9.50 -0.13
N ILE A 33 -7.72 9.35 1.14
CA ILE A 33 -6.32 9.18 1.56
C ILE A 33 -5.70 7.94 0.90
N ALA A 34 -6.42 6.81 0.89
CA ALA A 34 -5.96 5.59 0.24
C ALA A 34 -5.75 5.76 -1.27
N LEU A 35 -6.67 6.45 -1.96
CA LEU A 35 -6.53 6.74 -3.40
C LEU A 35 -5.35 7.66 -3.71
N GLN A 36 -5.14 8.69 -2.89
CA GLN A 36 -3.98 9.58 -3.03
C GLN A 36 -2.68 8.82 -2.79
N LEU A 37 -2.64 7.93 -1.80
CA LEU A 37 -1.49 7.08 -1.53
C LEU A 37 -1.19 6.12 -2.69
N GLU A 38 -2.23 5.49 -3.29
CA GLU A 38 -2.09 4.67 -4.50
C GLU A 38 -1.50 5.47 -5.66
N SER A 39 -1.95 6.71 -5.87
CA SER A 39 -1.41 7.60 -6.91
C SER A 39 0.06 7.96 -6.66
N GLN A 40 0.44 8.24 -5.41
CA GLN A 40 1.82 8.55 -5.05
C GLN A 40 2.76 7.35 -5.25
N ILE A 41 2.31 6.15 -4.88
CA ILE A 41 3.06 4.91 -5.11
C ILE A 41 3.30 4.71 -6.59
N ARG A 42 2.27 4.88 -7.43
CA ARG A 42 2.40 4.73 -8.88
C ARG A 42 3.41 5.72 -9.45
N ALA A 43 3.31 7.00 -9.09
CA ALA A 43 4.25 8.02 -9.52
C ALA A 43 5.70 7.66 -9.14
N ARG A 44 5.93 7.22 -7.90
CA ARG A 44 7.26 6.79 -7.44
C ARG A 44 7.84 5.63 -8.24
N ILE A 45 7.01 4.62 -8.55
CA ILE A 45 7.44 3.47 -9.36
C ILE A 45 7.74 3.90 -10.80
N ASP A 46 6.86 4.72 -11.38
CA ASP A 46 7.00 5.21 -12.76
C ASP A 46 8.26 6.08 -12.91
N ASP A 47 8.53 6.94 -11.94
CA ASP A 47 9.71 7.81 -11.96
C ASP A 47 11.00 7.02 -11.78
N ALA A 48 11.05 6.04 -10.86
CA ALA A 48 12.19 5.15 -10.73
C ALA A 48 12.41 4.28 -11.98
N TYR A 49 11.33 3.86 -12.65
CA TYR A 49 11.43 3.11 -13.91
C TYR A 49 11.95 3.98 -15.06
N LYS A 50 11.50 5.24 -15.16
CA LYS A 50 12.03 6.20 -16.14
C LYS A 50 13.51 6.49 -15.88
N GLU A 51 13.93 6.53 -14.61
CA GLU A 51 15.34 6.68 -14.25
C GLU A 51 16.16 5.53 -14.82
N ILE A 52 15.70 4.28 -14.66
CA ILE A 52 16.34 3.09 -15.28
C ILE A 52 16.41 3.23 -16.81
N LEU A 53 15.31 3.61 -17.47
CA LEU A 53 15.25 3.69 -18.93
C LEU A 53 16.17 4.76 -19.54
N ASN A 54 16.33 5.88 -18.84
CA ASN A 54 17.13 7.01 -19.31
C ASN A 54 18.61 6.91 -18.90
N PHE A 55 18.97 5.84 -18.20
CA PHE A 55 20.28 5.66 -17.63
C PHE A 55 21.35 5.31 -18.68
N LYS A 56 22.50 5.99 -18.65
CA LYS A 56 23.57 5.84 -19.65
C LYS A 56 24.93 5.39 -19.08
N ASP A 57 25.20 5.55 -17.78
CA ASP A 57 26.55 5.39 -17.19
C ASP A 57 26.64 4.25 -16.15
N GLY A 58 27.23 3.11 -16.52
CA GLY A 58 27.15 1.85 -15.76
C GLY A 58 27.49 1.84 -14.26
N GLU A 59 28.27 2.78 -13.71
CA GLU A 59 28.66 2.78 -12.28
C GLU A 59 27.53 3.15 -11.31
N LEU A 60 26.53 3.92 -11.75
CA LEU A 60 25.37 4.29 -10.91
C LEU A 60 24.14 3.41 -11.16
N LEU A 61 24.26 2.39 -12.03
CA LEU A 61 23.13 1.53 -12.43
C LEU A 61 22.54 0.79 -11.23
N ASP A 62 23.40 0.35 -10.30
CA ASP A 62 22.96 -0.36 -9.10
C ASP A 62 22.12 0.53 -8.18
N SER A 63 22.45 1.83 -8.06
CA SER A 63 21.69 2.81 -7.28
C SER A 63 20.32 3.10 -7.90
N VAL A 64 20.27 3.24 -9.22
CA VAL A 64 19.01 3.48 -9.94
C VAL A 64 18.09 2.26 -9.89
N ILE A 65 18.66 1.05 -10.01
CA ILE A 65 17.92 -0.18 -9.80
C ILE A 65 17.46 -0.29 -8.32
N GLU A 66 18.31 0.06 -7.35
CA GLU A 66 17.96 0.07 -5.94
C GLU A 66 16.77 1.00 -5.65
N ASN A 67 16.73 2.20 -6.24
CA ASN A 67 15.58 3.12 -6.15
C ASN A 67 14.28 2.48 -6.63
N TYR A 68 14.34 1.72 -7.72
CA TYR A 68 13.18 0.99 -8.24
C TYR A 68 12.71 -0.10 -7.27
N PHE A 69 13.62 -0.89 -6.70
CA PHE A 69 13.26 -1.86 -5.67
C PHE A 69 12.72 -1.19 -4.40
N ASN A 70 13.28 -0.06 -3.97
CA ASN A 70 12.78 0.72 -2.84
C ASN A 70 11.36 1.23 -3.07
N ALA A 71 10.99 1.63 -4.29
CA ALA A 71 9.64 2.04 -4.63
C ALA A 71 8.63 0.89 -4.47
N TYR A 72 9.00 -0.32 -4.91
CA TYR A 72 8.18 -1.53 -4.70
C TYR A 72 8.13 -1.97 -3.25
N ASP A 73 9.23 -1.88 -2.50
CA ASP A 73 9.24 -2.25 -1.08
C ASP A 73 8.37 -1.30 -0.25
N TYR A 74 8.43 0.00 -0.56
CA TYR A 74 7.50 0.99 -0.01
C TYR A 74 6.03 0.64 -0.32
N ALA A 75 5.71 0.28 -1.56
CA ALA A 75 4.37 -0.14 -1.94
C ALA A 75 3.91 -1.38 -1.16
N CYS A 76 4.79 -2.37 -1.01
CA CYS A 76 4.54 -3.60 -0.26
C CYS A 76 4.33 -3.32 1.24
N LYS A 77 5.11 -2.41 1.83
CA LYS A 77 4.94 -1.97 3.21
C LYS A 77 3.55 -1.35 3.44
N LYS A 78 3.13 -0.46 2.54
CA LYS A 78 1.79 0.16 2.60
C LYS A 78 0.66 -0.85 2.46
N TYR A 79 0.84 -1.87 1.60
CA TYR A 79 -0.08 -3.00 1.50
C TYR A 79 -0.16 -3.82 2.81
N LEU A 80 0.99 -4.17 3.39
CA LEU A 80 1.06 -4.95 4.64
C LEU A 80 0.41 -4.21 5.81
N ASN A 81 0.60 -2.89 5.87
CA ASN A 81 -0.01 -2.00 6.87
C ASN A 81 -1.52 -1.78 6.67
N LYS A 82 -2.14 -2.34 5.61
CA LYS A 82 -3.55 -2.15 5.24
C LYS A 82 -3.90 -0.68 4.92
N GLU A 83 -2.91 0.11 4.49
CA GLU A 83 -3.08 1.50 4.07
C GLU A 83 -3.58 1.59 2.60
N LEU A 84 -3.59 0.46 1.87
CA LEU A 84 -4.03 0.35 0.48
C LEU A 84 -5.23 -0.59 0.33
N ASN A 85 -5.99 -0.38 -0.75
CA ASN A 85 -7.02 -1.35 -1.12
C ASN A 85 -6.34 -2.64 -1.62
N ARG A 86 -6.50 -3.74 -0.88
CA ARG A 86 -5.86 -5.02 -1.20
C ARG A 86 -6.24 -5.58 -2.57
N LYS A 87 -7.50 -5.42 -3.00
CA LYS A 87 -7.97 -5.91 -4.30
C LYS A 87 -7.30 -5.14 -5.42
N ASN A 88 -7.24 -3.81 -5.32
CA ASN A 88 -6.58 -2.96 -6.30
C ASN A 88 -5.08 -3.26 -6.34
N PHE A 89 -4.41 -3.23 -5.19
CA PHE A 89 -2.97 -3.51 -5.10
C PHE A 89 -2.59 -4.83 -5.76
N ARG A 90 -3.33 -5.92 -5.44
CA ARG A 90 -3.08 -7.23 -6.04
C ARG A 90 -3.33 -7.22 -7.56
N GLY A 91 -4.39 -6.56 -8.03
CA GLY A 91 -4.65 -6.43 -9.46
C GLY A 91 -3.55 -5.67 -10.21
N MET A 92 -2.86 -4.77 -9.53
CA MET A 92 -1.87 -3.88 -10.13
C MET A 92 -0.42 -4.37 -10.06
N TYR A 93 -0.03 -5.05 -8.98
CA TYR A 93 1.40 -5.28 -8.68
C TYR A 93 1.76 -6.75 -8.53
N THR A 94 0.79 -7.68 -8.58
CA THR A 94 1.08 -9.12 -8.38
C THR A 94 2.06 -9.65 -9.41
N HIS A 95 1.90 -9.27 -10.68
CA HIS A 95 2.74 -9.77 -11.77
C HIS A 95 4.18 -9.27 -11.61
N GLU A 96 4.32 -7.97 -11.35
CA GLU A 96 5.59 -7.28 -11.20
C GLU A 96 6.34 -7.78 -9.97
N ILE A 97 5.67 -7.94 -8.81
CA ILE A 97 6.29 -8.47 -7.59
C ILE A 97 6.79 -9.91 -7.81
N LYS A 98 6.03 -10.75 -8.51
CA LYS A 98 6.50 -12.10 -8.89
C LYS A 98 7.76 -12.00 -9.75
N ASN A 99 7.72 -11.18 -10.81
CA ASN A 99 8.84 -11.00 -11.73
C ASN A 99 10.09 -10.43 -11.05
N LEU A 100 9.94 -9.51 -10.10
CA LEU A 100 11.04 -8.97 -9.30
C LEU A 100 11.71 -10.11 -8.52
N CYS A 101 10.92 -10.87 -7.75
CA CYS A 101 11.44 -11.91 -6.87
C CYS A 101 12.02 -13.15 -7.58
N THR A 102 11.73 -13.36 -8.86
CA THR A 102 12.25 -14.50 -9.63
C THR A 102 13.50 -14.19 -10.45
N LYS A 103 13.92 -12.92 -10.54
CA LYS A 103 15.10 -12.51 -11.33
C LYS A 103 16.37 -12.50 -10.49
N GLU A 104 17.51 -12.83 -11.11
CA GLU A 104 18.83 -12.77 -10.45
C GLU A 104 19.20 -11.38 -9.95
N ILE A 105 18.72 -10.33 -10.62
CA ILE A 105 18.92 -8.93 -10.21
C ILE A 105 18.38 -8.69 -8.80
N TYR A 106 17.25 -9.31 -8.42
CA TYR A 106 16.74 -9.21 -7.05
C TYR A 106 17.63 -9.93 -6.05
N VAL A 107 18.22 -11.08 -6.41
CA VAL A 107 19.16 -11.79 -5.54
C VAL A 107 20.41 -10.95 -5.29
N LYS A 108 20.91 -10.24 -6.31
CA LYS A 108 22.04 -9.30 -6.18
C LYS A 108 21.66 -8.13 -5.28
N GLN A 109 20.55 -7.47 -5.57
CA GLN A 109 20.13 -6.28 -4.83
C GLN A 109 19.80 -6.58 -3.36
N ARG A 110 19.18 -7.73 -3.06
CA ARG A 110 18.88 -8.14 -1.68
C ARG A 110 20.12 -8.38 -0.80
N LYS A 111 21.30 -8.60 -1.40
CA LYS A 111 22.56 -8.67 -0.62
C LYS A 111 23.01 -7.30 -0.12
N ASN A 112 22.62 -6.24 -0.84
CA ASN A 112 23.06 -4.87 -0.58
C ASN A 112 21.96 -4.00 0.08
N GLY A 113 20.67 -4.33 -0.13
CA GLY A 113 19.52 -3.57 0.38
C GLY A 113 18.49 -4.43 1.13
N ASP A 114 17.68 -3.78 1.98
CA ASP A 114 16.67 -4.41 2.84
C ASP A 114 15.26 -4.42 2.20
N PHE A 115 15.02 -5.33 1.25
CA PHE A 115 13.72 -5.50 0.57
C PHE A 115 12.80 -6.54 1.24
N ARG A 116 12.68 -6.44 2.58
CA ARG A 116 11.93 -7.39 3.41
C ARG A 116 10.44 -7.43 3.08
N ASP A 117 9.83 -6.30 2.76
CA ASP A 117 8.39 -6.22 2.58
C ASP A 117 7.97 -6.76 1.21
N ILE A 118 8.77 -6.55 0.15
CA ILE A 118 8.59 -7.26 -1.14
C ILE A 118 8.55 -8.77 -0.92
N LYS A 119 9.53 -9.30 -0.18
CA LYS A 119 9.61 -10.75 0.08
C LYS A 119 8.37 -11.26 0.79
N LYS A 120 7.92 -10.58 1.85
CA LYS A 120 6.71 -10.99 2.60
C LYS A 120 5.48 -11.03 1.70
N VAL A 121 5.30 -10.00 0.86
CA VAL A 121 4.16 -9.92 -0.05
C VAL A 121 4.24 -11.01 -1.12
N TYR A 122 5.43 -11.30 -1.65
CA TYR A 122 5.63 -12.40 -2.59
C TYR A 122 5.26 -13.78 -2.00
N GLU A 123 5.66 -14.06 -0.76
CA GLU A 123 5.27 -15.28 -0.06
C GLU A 123 3.75 -15.35 0.22
N GLU A 124 3.11 -14.22 0.53
CA GLU A 124 1.64 -14.15 0.63
C GLU A 124 0.97 -14.49 -0.71
N ILE A 125 1.46 -13.91 -1.81
CA ILE A 125 0.95 -14.13 -3.17
C ILE A 125 1.07 -15.61 -3.57
N LYS A 126 2.20 -16.27 -3.28
CA LYS A 126 2.41 -17.70 -3.56
C LYS A 126 1.34 -18.57 -2.90
N LYS A 127 1.11 -18.36 -1.60
CA LYS A 127 0.11 -19.13 -0.82
C LYS A 127 -1.32 -18.97 -1.33
N ILE A 128 -1.62 -17.89 -2.05
CA ILE A 128 -2.94 -17.63 -2.62
C ILE A 128 -3.07 -18.26 -4.02
N GLY A 129 -1.99 -18.34 -4.80
CA GLY A 129 -1.98 -18.94 -6.13
C GLY A 129 -1.93 -20.47 -6.16
N ASP A 130 -1.57 -21.12 -5.05
CA ASP A 130 -1.57 -22.58 -4.87
C ASP A 130 -2.92 -23.14 -4.36
N LYS A 131 -4.01 -22.36 -4.48
CA LYS A 131 -5.38 -22.74 -4.16
C LYS A 131 -6.28 -22.55 -5.38
#